data_AF-A0A5R2N6K1-F1
#
_entry.id   AF-A0A5R2N6K1-F1
#
_cell.length_a   1.000
_cell.length_b   1.000
_cell.length_c   1.000
_cell.angle_alpha   90.00
_cell.angle_beta   90.00
_cell.angle_gamma   90.00
#
_symmetry.space_group_name_H-M   'P 1'
#
loop_
_entity.id
_entity.type
_entity.pdbx_description
1 polymer ?
#
loop_
_entity_poly.entity_id
_entity_poly.type
_entity_poly.pdbx_seq_one_letter_code
_entity_poly.pdbx_strand_id
1 'polypeptide(L)' 'IFGRSYAAEPDVLIKELAQDEAIAQADTLLLTVPNQLGVDYNAHVLEAILKHVAPGLGWR' A
#
# COMPACT_ATOMS: atom_id res chain seq x y z
N ILE A 1 8.01 9.49 -13.38
CA ILE A 1 7.62 9.11 -12.00
C ILE A 1 6.34 8.30 -12.15
N PHE A 2 6.34 7.01 -11.81
CA PHE A 2 5.13 6.18 -11.86
C PHE A 2 4.36 6.37 -10.56
N GLY A 3 3.11 6.87 -10.65
CA GLY A 3 2.20 6.98 -9.51
C GLY A 3 2.59 7.98 -8.41
N ARG A 4 1.80 7.98 -7.33
CA ARG A 4 2.06 8.69 -6.06
C ARG A 4 2.77 7.73 -5.09
N SER A 5 3.72 8.25 -4.32
CA SER A 5 4.40 7.48 -3.28
C SER A 5 3.76 7.76 -1.92
N TYR A 6 3.49 6.70 -1.16
CA TYR A 6 3.02 6.77 0.22
C TYR A 6 3.99 6.01 1.12
N ALA A 7 4.40 6.63 2.22
CA ALA A 7 5.34 6.03 3.17
C ALA A 7 5.06 6.59 4.57
N ALA A 8 4.31 5.83 5.36
CA ALA A 8 3.95 6.17 6.73
C ALA A 8 3.62 4.90 7.53
N GLU A 9 3.30 5.07 8.81
CA GLU A 9 2.74 4.00 9.64
C GLU A 9 1.37 3.52 9.10
N PRO A 10 0.95 2.28 9.36
CA PRO A 10 -0.26 1.69 8.77
C PRO A 10 -1.53 2.54 8.93
N ASP A 11 -1.80 3.07 10.11
CA ASP A 11 -3.01 3.87 10.38
C ASP A 11 -3.02 5.19 9.59
N VAL A 12 -1.85 5.78 9.39
CA VAL A 12 -1.68 7.01 8.59
C VAL A 12 -1.84 6.68 7.12
N LEU A 13 -1.24 5.59 6.63
CA LEU A 13 -1.41 5.11 5.26
C LEU A 13 -2.88 4.84 4.95
N ILE A 14 -3.62 4.16 5.82
CA ILE A 14 -5.06 3.93 5.62
C ILE A 14 -5.79 5.26 5.42
N LYS A 15 -5.53 6.24 6.28
CA LYS A 15 -6.18 7.55 6.18
C LYS A 15 -5.83 8.25 4.86
N GLU A 16 -4.55 8.26 4.48
CA GLU A 16 -4.09 8.91 3.26
C GLU A 16 -4.66 8.24 2.00
N LEU A 17 -4.64 6.90 1.95
CA LEU A 17 -5.13 6.12 0.82
C LEU A 17 -6.66 6.19 0.70
N ALA A 18 -7.39 6.20 1.82
CA ALA A 18 -8.84 6.34 1.84
C ALA A 18 -9.32 7.72 1.35
N GLN A 19 -8.46 8.74 1.45
CA GLN A 19 -8.75 10.08 0.97
C GLN A 19 -8.38 10.27 -0.52
N ASP A 20 -7.71 9.31 -1.13
CA ASP A 20 -7.31 9.40 -2.53
C ASP A 20 -8.43 8.91 -3.46
N GLU A 21 -9.04 9.85 -4.18
CA GLU A 21 -10.12 9.57 -5.12
C GLU A 21 -9.69 8.62 -6.25
N ALA A 22 -8.44 8.70 -6.73
CA ALA A 22 -7.97 7.82 -7.79
C ALA A 22 -7.84 6.38 -7.29
N ILE A 23 -7.50 6.18 -6.02
CA ILE A 23 -7.47 4.87 -5.38
C ILE A 23 -8.88 4.35 -5.14
N ALA A 24 -9.79 5.20 -4.65
CA ALA A 24 -11.17 4.83 -4.38
C ALA A 24 -11.93 4.39 -5.65
N GLN A 25 -11.59 4.95 -6.81
CA GLN A 25 -12.21 4.61 -8.10
C GLN A 25 -11.49 3.47 -8.86
N ALA A 26 -10.37 2.96 -8.35
CA ALA A 26 -9.59 1.95 -9.05
C ALA A 26 -10.10 0.54 -8.74
N ASP A 27 -10.32 -0.25 -9.79
CA ASP A 27 -10.57 -1.70 -9.65
C ASP A 27 -9.29 -2.50 -9.34
N THR A 28 -8.12 -1.90 -9.57
CA THR A 28 -6.82 -2.55 -9.40
C THR A 28 -5.74 -1.52 -9.09
N LEU A 29 -4.88 -1.84 -8.11
CA LEU A 29 -3.72 -1.03 -7.74
C LEU A 29 -2.43 -1.82 -7.99
N LEU A 30 -1.42 -1.15 -8.54
CA LEU A 30 -0.07 -1.68 -8.64
C LEU A 30 0.80 -1.09 -7.53
N LEU A 31 1.26 -1.95 -6.62
CA LEU A 31 2.13 -1.57 -5.52
C LEU A 31 3.58 -1.82 -5.90
N THR A 32 4.43 -0.80 -5.76
CA THR A 32 5.87 -0.91 -5.96
C THR A 32 6.61 -0.61 -4.67
N VAL A 33 7.51 -1.50 -4.26
CA VAL A 33 8.37 -1.32 -3.07
C VAL A 33 9.81 -1.10 -3.55
N PRO A 34 10.26 0.15 -3.76
CA PRO A 34 11.57 0.43 -4.36
C PRO A 34 12.69 0.33 -3.31
N ASN A 35 13.20 -0.89 -3.07
CA ASN A 35 14.38 -1.12 -2.24
C ASN A 35 15.29 -2.22 -2.82
N GLN A 36 16.49 -2.37 -2.24
CA GLN A 36 17.49 -3.37 -2.63
C GLN A 36 17.68 -4.48 -1.58
N LEU A 37 16.68 -4.72 -0.72
CA LEU A 37 16.78 -5.60 0.44
C LEU A 37 16.45 -7.07 0.15
N GLY A 38 16.16 -7.41 -1.11
CA GLY A 38 15.91 -8.78 -1.55
C GLY A 38 14.45 -9.22 -1.44
N VAL A 39 14.20 -10.47 -1.84
CA VAL A 39 12.84 -11.01 -2.01
C VAL A 39 12.12 -11.18 -0.66
N ASP A 40 12.78 -11.75 0.34
CA ASP A 40 12.16 -12.05 1.64
C ASP A 40 11.66 -10.78 2.33
N TYR A 41 12.46 -9.71 2.29
CA TYR A 41 12.07 -8.43 2.86
C TYR A 41 10.86 -7.83 2.11
N ASN A 42 10.86 -7.88 0.78
CA ASN A 42 9.73 -7.39 -0.01
C ASN A 42 8.46 -8.21 0.23
N ALA A 43 8.58 -9.54 0.38
CA ALA A 43 7.46 -10.40 0.76
C ALA A 43 6.89 -10.01 2.13
N HIS A 44 7.75 -9.74 3.11
CA HIS A 44 7.34 -9.26 4.43
C HIS A 44 6.59 -7.91 4.35
N VAL A 45 7.08 -6.96 3.54
CA VAL A 45 6.40 -5.67 3.34
C VAL A 45 5.02 -5.85 2.72
N LEU A 46 4.91 -6.69 1.68
CA LEU A 46 3.61 -6.99 1.06
C LEU A 46 2.65 -7.67 2.05
N GLU A 47 3.16 -8.60 2.85
CA GLU A 47 2.37 -9.24 3.91
C GLU A 47 1.90 -8.23 4.97
N ALA A 48 2.74 -7.26 5.35
CA ALA A 48 2.37 -6.19 6.27
C ALA A 48 1.26 -5.30 5.69
N ILE A 49 1.30 -4.96 4.40
CA ILE A 49 0.22 -4.22 3.73
C ILE A 49 -1.09 -5.01 3.80
N LEU A 50 -1.07 -6.31 3.49
CA LEU A 50 -2.26 -7.15 3.53
C LEU A 50 -2.82 -7.33 4.94
N LYS A 51 -1.97 -7.40 5.97
CA LYS A 51 -2.41 -7.58 7.36
C LYS A 51 -2.88 -6.30 8.03
N HIS A 52 -2.23 -5.17 7.73
CA HIS A 52 -2.40 -3.94 8.50
C HIS A 52 -3.09 -2.82 7.75
N VAL A 53 -2.98 -2.76 6.41
CA VAL A 53 -3.52 -1.65 5.61
C VAL A 53 -4.78 -2.07 4.86
N ALA A 54 -4.75 -3.21 4.17
CA ALA A 54 -5.87 -3.71 3.36
C ALA A 54 -7.21 -3.78 4.11
N PRO A 55 -7.28 -4.27 5.38
CA PRO A 55 -8.55 -4.33 6.10
C PRO A 55 -9.15 -2.95 6.38
N GLY A 56 -8.32 -1.94 6.63
CA GLY A 56 -8.76 -0.55 6.87
C GLY A 56 -9.33 0.13 5.62
N LEU A 57 -9.03 -0.41 4.43
CA LEU A 57 -9.53 0.08 3.15
C LEU A 57 -10.60 -0.83 2.52
N GLY A 58 -10.97 -1.92 3.22
CA GLY A 58 -11.94 -2.90 2.73
C GLY A 58 -11.42 -3.78 1.59
N TRP A 59 -10.10 -3.84 1.39
CA TRP A 59 -9.46 -4.71 0.41
C TRP A 59 -9.39 -6.15 0.93
N ARG A 60 -9.45 -7.13 0.02
CA ARG A 60 -9.41 -8.57 0.34
C ARG A 60 -8.06 -9.18 0.02
#